data_AF-A0A4Q4TEZ8-F1
#
_entry.id   AF-A0A4Q4TEZ8-F1
#
_cell.length_a   1.000
_cell.length_b   1.000
_cell.length_c   1.000
_cell.angle_alpha   90.00
_cell.angle_beta   90.00
_cell.angle_gamma   90.00
#
_symmetry.space_group_name_H-M   'P 1'
#
loop_
_entity.id
_entity.type
_entity.pdbx_description
1 polymer ?
#
loop_
_entity_poly.entity_id
_entity_poly.type
_entity_poly.pdbx_seq_one_letter_code
_entity_poly.pdbx_strand_id
1 'polypeptide(L)'
;MLASAIQASSPLRFTIKFRNSPDQSWRWVRDELGVDDGTVVSTPENCRDQGTTNLSDVIAGLNQDLKVRSTMSQTPDTELWTIEADIAPAQDEKSAYANIELGTPWGGPLRLIIDDNWQDIDYHGESQYRHGWNAFEAQPKAFPNGLKDTVSRIRAKHSNIKHVAVWHALLGYWGGISPSGELAQDYETVEVIRENSPKRDSGFEGPMTIISNKDVGRFYDDFYRFLSTCGIDGVKTDVQFMVDTWVSAKHRRELTDTYLDAWMIAALKHFSLRAVSCMSQAPQIIFHQQLPKNKPPLLVRNSDDFFPHAPASHPWHIWANAHNSLLTQHLNVLPDWDMFQTVHEYSGFHAAARCLSGGPIYITDTPGQYNLNIINQITGETPRGNTVIFRPSVVGKSLDQYTDYHDDVLLKIGSYHGRAATGTPLLGVFNVSQKPLRELVPLSRLPGVLPSMSYVVRSHNTGAVTPVMRPGSHNAYLPVILDIRGYDILTVFPLTQFNGNARGRVYAANLGLVGKMSGAAAITANEFSLLRNGRAFLDTRLKALGMLGVYISCLAELSIERHFMVTIQGQPIPPHTVTKSGADMHVLEIDVETAWKDMGLKAGWSNEVEIKVYFSIEKGDESFQ
;
A
#
# COMPACT_ATOMS: atom_id res chain seq x y z
N MET A 1 -16.92 -12.10 42.95
CA MET A 1 -15.93 -12.99 42.32
C MET A 1 -14.62 -12.88 43.11
N LEU A 2 -13.90 -13.98 43.30
CA LEU A 2 -12.52 -13.95 43.79
C LEU A 2 -11.62 -13.67 42.58
N ALA A 3 -10.93 -12.53 42.58
CA ALA A 3 -9.95 -12.19 41.57
C ALA A 3 -8.54 -12.42 42.15
N SER A 4 -7.72 -13.22 41.45
CA SER A 4 -6.31 -13.42 41.77
C SER A 4 -5.49 -13.03 40.55
N ALA A 5 -4.56 -12.09 40.74
CA ALA A 5 -3.69 -11.61 39.68
C ALA A 5 -2.32 -12.28 39.78
N ILE A 6 -1.76 -12.66 38.63
CA ILE A 6 -0.38 -13.14 38.48
C ILE A 6 0.26 -12.24 37.42
N GLN A 7 1.41 -11.64 37.74
CA GLN A 7 2.12 -10.75 36.84
C GLN A 7 3.26 -11.52 36.16
N ALA A 8 3.23 -11.59 34.83
CA ALA A 8 4.19 -12.33 34.02
C ALA A 8 4.94 -11.37 33.08
N SER A 9 6.27 -11.38 33.14
CA SER A 9 7.17 -10.61 32.26
C SER A 9 7.94 -11.49 31.25
N SER A 10 7.69 -12.80 31.27
CA SER A 10 8.22 -13.81 30.37
C SER A 10 7.17 -14.90 30.17
N PRO A 11 7.31 -15.76 29.13
CA PRO A 11 6.36 -16.85 28.92
C PRO A 11 6.31 -17.80 30.11
N LEU A 12 5.11 -18.07 30.62
CA LEU A 12 4.88 -19.05 31.69
C LEU A 12 3.85 -20.09 31.27
N ARG A 13 4.02 -21.31 31.77
CA ARG A 13 2.99 -22.36 31.71
C ARG A 13 2.21 -22.38 33.02
N PHE A 14 0.90 -22.50 32.92
CA PHE A 14 0.00 -22.68 34.04
C PHE A 14 -1.01 -23.77 33.71
N THR A 15 -1.61 -24.35 34.74
CA THR A 15 -2.70 -25.32 34.56
C THR A 15 -3.75 -25.11 35.63
N ILE A 16 -5.01 -25.40 35.33
CA ILE A 16 -6.14 -25.02 36.17
C ILE A 16 -6.66 -26.24 36.93
N LYS A 17 -6.82 -26.08 38.25
CA LYS A 17 -7.73 -26.91 39.05
C LYS A 17 -8.99 -26.15 39.40
N PHE A 18 -10.11 -26.85 39.46
CA PHE A 18 -11.38 -26.33 39.95
C PHE A 18 -12.04 -27.31 40.92
N ARG A 19 -13.04 -26.82 41.65
CA ARG A 19 -13.97 -27.63 42.44
C ARG A 19 -15.28 -26.85 42.57
N ASN A 20 -16.41 -27.55 42.53
CA ASN A 20 -17.72 -26.90 42.49
C ASN A 20 -18.20 -26.45 43.88
N SER A 21 -17.61 -26.98 44.95
CA SER A 21 -17.87 -26.58 46.34
C SER A 21 -16.64 -26.82 47.24
N PRO A 22 -16.55 -26.19 48.44
CA PRO A 22 -15.35 -26.26 49.29
C PRO A 22 -15.07 -27.63 49.92
N ASP A 23 -16.07 -28.50 49.97
CA ASP A 23 -16.06 -29.88 50.46
C ASP A 23 -15.65 -30.90 49.38
N GLN A 24 -15.72 -30.55 48.09
CA GLN A 24 -15.29 -31.41 47.00
C GLN A 24 -13.78 -31.38 46.77
N SER A 25 -13.25 -32.51 46.28
CA SER A 25 -11.89 -32.66 45.81
C SER A 25 -11.61 -31.77 44.58
N TRP A 26 -10.40 -31.23 44.51
CA TRP A 26 -9.94 -30.45 43.37
C TRP A 26 -9.67 -31.34 42.16
N ARG A 27 -10.29 -31.03 41.02
CA ARG A 27 -10.15 -31.72 39.73
C ARG A 27 -9.30 -30.87 38.79
N TRP A 28 -8.53 -31.49 37.90
CA TRP A 28 -7.85 -30.77 36.82
C TRP A 28 -8.84 -30.45 35.70
N VAL A 29 -8.69 -29.30 35.04
CA VAL A 29 -9.49 -28.98 33.83
C VAL A 29 -9.20 -29.95 32.68
N ARG A 30 -7.96 -30.45 32.57
CA ARG A 30 -7.57 -31.39 31.51
C ARG A 30 -8.30 -32.73 31.55
N ASP A 31 -8.62 -33.23 32.74
CA ASP A 31 -9.26 -34.54 32.92
C ASP A 31 -10.75 -34.50 32.56
N GLU A 32 -11.39 -33.33 32.70
CA GLU A 32 -12.84 -33.13 32.53
C GLU A 32 -13.17 -32.52 31.15
N LEU A 33 -12.29 -31.70 30.57
CA LEU A 33 -12.50 -31.00 29.29
C LEU A 33 -11.46 -31.32 28.20
N GLY A 34 -10.44 -32.14 28.48
CA GLY A 34 -9.39 -32.49 27.51
C GLY A 34 -8.40 -31.37 27.19
N VAL A 35 -8.37 -30.29 27.97
CA VAL A 35 -7.55 -29.09 27.70
C VAL A 35 -6.23 -29.13 28.47
N ASP A 36 -5.11 -29.16 27.75
CA ASP A 36 -3.75 -29.16 28.31
C ASP A 36 -3.29 -27.81 28.91
N ASP A 37 -2.11 -27.80 29.52
CA ASP A 37 -1.51 -26.66 30.21
C ASP A 37 -1.44 -25.39 29.33
N GLY A 38 -2.07 -24.31 29.81
CA GLY A 38 -2.06 -23.01 29.15
C GLY A 38 -0.67 -22.37 29.20
N THR A 39 -0.22 -21.81 28.06
CA THR A 39 1.01 -21.03 27.98
C THR A 39 0.68 -19.56 27.72
N VAL A 40 1.18 -18.65 28.55
CA VAL A 40 1.13 -17.21 28.28
C VAL A 40 2.30 -16.86 27.36
N VAL A 41 2.00 -16.26 26.21
CA VAL A 41 2.96 -15.72 25.22
C VAL A 41 2.50 -14.29 24.86
N SER A 42 3.38 -13.44 24.32
CA SER A 42 3.19 -11.98 24.35
C SER A 42 3.60 -11.24 23.06
N THR A 43 2.69 -11.02 22.12
CA THR A 43 2.68 -9.88 21.14
C THR A 43 1.21 -9.46 20.76
N PRO A 44 0.86 -8.63 19.72
CA PRO A 44 -0.59 -8.52 19.14
C PRO A 44 -1.04 -8.25 17.62
N GLU A 45 -2.40 -8.23 17.25
CA GLU A 45 -3.06 -8.35 15.84
C GLU A 45 -4.41 -7.61 15.30
N ASN A 46 -5.45 -8.24 14.60
CA ASN A 46 -6.52 -7.70 13.59
C ASN A 46 -8.09 -8.01 13.79
N CYS A 47 -9.19 -7.98 12.91
CA CYS A 47 -9.67 -7.94 11.44
C CYS A 47 -11.28 -7.82 11.28
N ARG A 48 -12.21 -7.80 10.22
CA ARG A 48 -12.53 -7.82 8.69
C ARG A 48 -14.02 -7.25 8.39
N ASP A 49 -14.80 -7.08 7.25
CA ASP A 49 -14.80 -7.29 5.73
C ASP A 49 -15.73 -6.43 4.70
N GLN A 50 -16.98 -6.78 4.19
CA GLN A 50 -17.58 -6.39 2.82
C GLN A 50 -19.13 -6.07 2.55
N GLY A 51 -19.57 -5.67 1.29
CA GLY A 51 -20.97 -5.45 0.72
C GLY A 51 -21.11 -5.15 -0.85
N THR A 52 -22.31 -4.99 -1.50
CA THR A 52 -22.57 -5.00 -3.02
C THR A 52 -23.41 -3.83 -3.73
N THR A 53 -23.80 -3.88 -5.05
CA THR A 53 -23.92 -2.70 -6.02
C THR A 53 -24.89 -2.77 -7.28
N ASN A 54 -25.02 -1.70 -8.13
CA ASN A 54 -25.65 -1.70 -9.50
C ASN A 54 -24.66 -1.48 -10.68
N LEU A 55 -25.04 -1.83 -11.93
CA LEU A 55 -24.16 -1.66 -13.12
C LEU A 55 -23.87 -0.20 -13.52
N SER A 56 -24.78 0.75 -13.30
CA SER A 56 -24.52 2.19 -13.50
C SER A 56 -23.38 2.70 -12.62
N ASP A 57 -23.15 2.02 -11.51
CA ASP A 57 -22.15 2.32 -10.49
C ASP A 57 -20.80 1.65 -10.86
N VAL A 58 -20.82 0.79 -11.89
CA VAL A 58 -19.72 -0.05 -12.40
C VAL A 58 -19.25 0.38 -13.80
N ILE A 59 -20.07 1.09 -14.59
CA ILE A 59 -19.67 1.60 -15.92
C ILE A 59 -19.99 3.09 -16.03
N ALA A 60 -18.96 3.93 -15.81
CA ALA A 60 -19.11 5.38 -15.86
C ALA A 60 -19.35 5.86 -17.31
N GLY A 61 -20.39 6.66 -17.50
CA GLY A 61 -20.81 7.06 -18.86
C GLY A 61 -21.34 5.88 -19.68
N LEU A 62 -22.01 4.91 -19.05
CA LEU A 62 -22.79 3.86 -19.70
C LEU A 62 -23.64 4.46 -20.84
N ASN A 63 -23.47 3.93 -22.06
CA ASN A 63 -24.08 4.50 -23.26
C ASN A 63 -25.61 4.40 -23.21
N GLN A 64 -26.30 5.52 -23.44
CA GLN A 64 -27.76 5.64 -23.32
C GLN A 64 -28.54 4.94 -24.46
N ASP A 65 -27.86 4.58 -25.56
CA ASP A 65 -28.44 3.75 -26.63
C ASP A 65 -28.57 2.27 -26.23
N LEU A 66 -27.98 1.86 -25.09
CA LEU A 66 -28.01 0.48 -24.59
C LEU A 66 -29.12 0.27 -23.55
N LYS A 67 -29.88 -0.81 -23.73
CA LYS A 67 -30.98 -1.19 -22.82
C LYS A 67 -30.44 -2.18 -21.79
N VAL A 68 -30.20 -1.71 -20.57
CA VAL A 68 -29.66 -2.52 -19.46
C VAL A 68 -30.76 -2.95 -18.51
N ARG A 69 -30.72 -4.21 -18.04
CA ARG A 69 -31.63 -4.76 -17.02
C ARG A 69 -30.85 -5.62 -16.04
N SER A 70 -31.12 -5.49 -14.74
CA SER A 70 -30.64 -6.48 -13.76
C SER A 70 -31.42 -7.79 -13.91
N THR A 71 -30.74 -8.92 -13.74
CA THR A 71 -31.28 -10.28 -13.87
C THR A 71 -30.90 -11.10 -12.65
N MET A 72 -31.82 -11.92 -12.15
CA MET A 72 -31.61 -12.69 -10.93
C MET A 72 -30.70 -13.90 -11.21
N SER A 73 -29.53 -13.93 -10.58
CA SER A 73 -28.59 -15.05 -10.68
C SER A 73 -29.11 -16.31 -9.98
N GLN A 74 -28.75 -17.47 -10.52
CA GLN A 74 -28.94 -18.77 -9.86
C GLN A 74 -27.80 -19.10 -8.87
N THR A 75 -26.72 -18.30 -8.87
CA THR A 75 -25.60 -18.38 -7.94
C THR A 75 -25.68 -17.21 -6.95
N PRO A 76 -25.58 -17.44 -5.62
CA PRO A 76 -25.49 -16.38 -4.62
C PRO A 76 -24.33 -15.40 -4.89
N ASP A 77 -24.46 -14.18 -4.35
CA ASP A 77 -23.45 -13.11 -4.37
C ASP A 77 -22.92 -12.73 -5.77
N THR A 78 -23.62 -13.14 -6.83
CA THR A 78 -23.30 -12.86 -8.23
C THR A 78 -24.35 -11.92 -8.80
N GLU A 79 -23.99 -10.65 -9.00
CA GLU A 79 -24.84 -9.66 -9.65
C GLU A 79 -24.75 -9.85 -11.18
N LEU A 80 -25.90 -9.94 -11.86
CA LEU A 80 -25.99 -10.18 -13.31
C LEU A 80 -26.84 -9.11 -14.00
N TRP A 81 -26.42 -8.72 -15.19
CA TRP A 81 -27.15 -7.76 -16.03
C TRP A 81 -27.23 -8.24 -17.48
N THR A 82 -28.38 -8.01 -18.10
CA THR A 82 -28.60 -8.17 -19.55
C THR A 82 -28.43 -6.81 -20.21
N ILE A 83 -27.71 -6.76 -21.34
CA ILE A 83 -27.43 -5.55 -22.11
C ILE A 83 -27.88 -5.80 -23.55
N GLU A 84 -28.86 -5.03 -24.02
CA GLU A 84 -29.47 -5.17 -25.35
C GLU A 84 -29.16 -3.92 -26.21
N ALA A 85 -28.92 -4.11 -27.51
CA ALA A 85 -28.63 -3.04 -28.46
C ALA A 85 -29.31 -3.31 -29.82
N ASP A 86 -29.79 -2.27 -30.49
CA ASP A 86 -30.49 -2.41 -31.77
C ASP A 86 -29.51 -2.39 -32.95
N ILE A 87 -29.65 -3.32 -33.89
CA ILE A 87 -28.81 -3.44 -35.09
C ILE A 87 -29.72 -3.56 -36.32
N ALA A 88 -29.29 -2.98 -37.45
CA ALA A 88 -29.99 -3.06 -38.73
C ALA A 88 -30.13 -4.53 -39.23
N PRO A 89 -31.16 -4.85 -40.04
CA PRO A 89 -31.28 -6.15 -40.67
C PRO A 89 -30.18 -6.39 -41.73
N ALA A 90 -29.90 -7.66 -42.02
CA ALA A 90 -29.08 -8.06 -43.16
C ALA A 90 -29.67 -7.60 -44.49
N GLN A 91 -28.81 -7.39 -45.49
CA GLN A 91 -29.20 -7.13 -46.88
C GLN A 91 -28.62 -8.23 -47.76
N ASP A 92 -29.50 -8.98 -48.43
CA ASP A 92 -29.17 -10.21 -49.17
C ASP A 92 -28.29 -11.16 -48.31
N GLU A 93 -27.23 -11.71 -48.89
CA GLU A 93 -26.24 -12.59 -48.24
C GLU A 93 -25.29 -11.86 -47.25
N LYS A 94 -25.57 -10.60 -46.86
CA LYS A 94 -24.67 -9.78 -46.03
C LYS A 94 -25.31 -9.32 -44.73
N SER A 95 -24.84 -9.89 -43.63
CA SER A 95 -25.13 -9.42 -42.26
C SER A 95 -24.70 -7.97 -42.07
N ALA A 96 -25.57 -7.15 -41.49
CA ALA A 96 -25.21 -5.86 -40.95
C ALA A 96 -24.46 -6.02 -39.62
N TYR A 97 -23.63 -5.03 -39.28
CA TYR A 97 -22.88 -4.97 -38.03
C TYR A 97 -22.79 -3.52 -37.54
N ALA A 98 -22.69 -3.33 -36.22
CA ALA A 98 -22.54 -2.03 -35.59
C ALA A 98 -21.48 -2.10 -34.50
N ASN A 99 -20.68 -1.04 -34.35
CA ASN A 99 -19.76 -0.87 -33.23
C ASN A 99 -20.40 0.14 -32.27
N ILE A 100 -20.79 -0.32 -31.09
CA ILE A 100 -21.48 0.49 -30.08
C ILE A 100 -20.60 0.55 -28.84
N GLU A 101 -20.22 1.75 -28.42
CA GLU A 101 -19.41 1.97 -27.23
C GLU A 101 -20.25 1.69 -25.97
N LEU A 102 -19.67 1.01 -24.98
CA LEU A 102 -20.37 0.60 -23.75
C LEU A 102 -20.33 1.68 -22.66
N GLY A 103 -19.21 2.40 -22.55
CA GLY A 103 -18.91 3.38 -21.50
C GLY A 103 -17.46 3.24 -21.03
N THR A 104 -17.01 4.15 -20.15
CA THR A 104 -15.66 4.13 -19.57
C THR A 104 -15.66 3.43 -18.21
N PRO A 105 -14.86 2.37 -17.99
CA PRO A 105 -14.79 1.74 -16.68
C PRO A 105 -14.13 2.63 -15.59
N TRP A 106 -12.82 2.92 -15.67
CA TRP A 106 -12.05 3.51 -14.54
C TRP A 106 -10.96 4.51 -14.97
N GLY A 107 -10.51 5.40 -14.07
CA GLY A 107 -9.68 6.58 -14.38
C GLY A 107 -8.31 6.72 -13.71
N GLY A 108 -7.74 7.93 -13.78
CA GLY A 108 -6.51 8.35 -13.09
C GLY A 108 -5.16 8.12 -13.82
N PRO A 109 -4.13 8.95 -13.59
CA PRO A 109 -2.87 8.90 -14.34
C PRO A 109 -1.94 7.76 -13.89
N LEU A 110 -2.06 6.61 -14.55
CA LEU A 110 -1.27 5.42 -14.27
C LEU A 110 0.21 5.56 -14.68
N ARG A 111 1.04 4.70 -14.06
CA ARG A 111 2.42 4.42 -14.47
C ARG A 111 2.48 2.97 -14.92
N LEU A 112 3.08 2.73 -16.08
CA LEU A 112 3.35 1.39 -16.58
C LEU A 112 4.83 1.04 -16.40
N ILE A 113 5.12 -0.20 -16.03
CA ILE A 113 6.46 -0.79 -16.14
C ILE A 113 6.33 -1.94 -17.15
N ILE A 114 7.15 -1.93 -18.18
CA ILE A 114 7.38 -3.09 -19.04
C ILE A 114 8.49 -3.90 -18.38
N ASP A 115 8.14 -5.04 -17.80
CA ASP A 115 9.08 -5.86 -17.02
C ASP A 115 9.98 -6.74 -17.92
N ASP A 116 10.69 -7.70 -17.33
CA ASP A 116 11.68 -8.59 -18.00
C ASP A 116 11.22 -9.20 -19.36
N ASN A 117 12.19 -9.59 -20.20
CA ASN A 117 12.05 -10.20 -21.54
C ASN A 117 11.45 -9.28 -22.64
N TRP A 118 11.62 -7.97 -22.54
CA TRP A 118 11.35 -7.03 -23.66
C TRP A 118 12.58 -6.75 -24.56
N GLN A 119 13.78 -6.86 -24.02
CA GLN A 119 15.06 -6.53 -24.67
C GLN A 119 15.38 -7.51 -25.82
N ASP A 120 16.07 -7.07 -26.89
CA ASP A 120 16.61 -8.01 -27.88
C ASP A 120 17.82 -8.79 -27.29
N ILE A 121 17.55 -9.98 -26.78
CA ILE A 121 18.52 -10.89 -26.19
C ILE A 121 18.83 -12.06 -27.14
N ASP A 122 20.03 -12.61 -27.01
CA ASP A 122 20.27 -13.97 -27.47
C ASP A 122 19.55 -14.98 -26.55
N TYR A 123 19.37 -16.19 -27.09
CA TYR A 123 18.84 -17.34 -26.35
C TYR A 123 19.91 -18.44 -26.35
N HIS A 124 21.15 -18.08 -26.00
CA HIS A 124 22.27 -19.01 -25.96
C HIS A 124 22.43 -19.69 -24.58
N GLY A 125 22.70 -21.00 -24.60
CA GLY A 125 22.79 -21.83 -23.41
C GLY A 125 21.45 -22.41 -22.95
N GLU A 126 21.44 -23.00 -21.75
CA GLU A 126 20.30 -23.79 -21.24
C GLU A 126 19.40 -23.01 -20.27
N SER A 127 19.73 -21.77 -19.91
CA SER A 127 18.97 -20.96 -18.97
C SER A 127 19.20 -19.45 -19.13
N GLN A 128 18.27 -18.64 -18.60
CA GLN A 128 18.32 -17.18 -18.66
C GLN A 128 19.64 -16.58 -18.16
N TYR A 129 20.34 -17.24 -17.22
CA TYR A 129 21.62 -16.80 -16.66
C TYR A 129 22.80 -16.85 -17.67
N ARG A 130 22.55 -17.34 -18.88
CA ARG A 130 23.48 -17.39 -20.02
C ARG A 130 23.10 -16.45 -21.16
N HIS A 131 21.85 -16.01 -21.25
CA HIS A 131 21.35 -15.16 -22.32
C HIS A 131 22.04 -13.78 -22.29
N GLY A 132 22.68 -13.38 -23.38
CA GLY A 132 23.32 -12.07 -23.54
C GLY A 132 22.38 -11.03 -24.16
N TRP A 133 22.60 -9.75 -23.85
CA TRP A 133 21.90 -8.64 -24.51
C TRP A 133 22.59 -8.25 -25.83
N ASN A 134 21.84 -8.18 -26.94
CA ASN A 134 22.40 -7.95 -28.29
C ASN A 134 22.52 -6.46 -28.66
N ALA A 135 21.41 -5.73 -28.50
CA ALA A 135 21.18 -4.38 -29.04
C ALA A 135 20.15 -3.61 -28.19
N PHE A 136 20.16 -2.27 -28.22
CA PHE A 136 19.27 -1.47 -27.35
C PHE A 136 17.77 -1.57 -27.68
N GLU A 137 17.41 -1.97 -28.90
CA GLU A 137 16.01 -2.07 -29.34
C GLU A 137 15.31 -3.30 -28.70
N ALA A 138 13.97 -3.25 -28.67
CA ALA A 138 13.14 -4.32 -28.16
C ALA A 138 13.10 -5.54 -29.10
N GLN A 139 12.93 -6.74 -28.52
CA GLN A 139 12.89 -8.03 -29.23
C GLN A 139 11.89 -7.99 -30.41
N PRO A 140 12.36 -8.03 -31.69
CA PRO A 140 11.49 -7.79 -32.85
C PRO A 140 10.29 -8.73 -32.99
N LYS A 141 10.33 -9.94 -32.41
CA LYS A 141 9.18 -10.86 -32.40
C LYS A 141 8.02 -10.38 -31.52
N ALA A 142 8.32 -9.70 -30.41
CA ALA A 142 7.33 -9.16 -29.49
C ALA A 142 7.00 -7.69 -29.79
N PHE A 143 7.97 -6.94 -30.33
CA PHE A 143 7.88 -5.52 -30.65
C PHE A 143 8.20 -5.28 -32.14
N PRO A 144 7.35 -5.73 -33.08
CA PRO A 144 7.66 -5.75 -34.52
C PRO A 144 7.85 -4.37 -35.18
N ASN A 145 7.51 -3.28 -34.49
CA ASN A 145 7.73 -1.90 -34.90
C ASN A 145 8.70 -1.15 -33.95
N GLY A 146 9.41 -1.88 -33.08
CA GLY A 146 10.27 -1.34 -32.02
C GLY A 146 9.51 -0.82 -30.79
N LEU A 147 10.29 -0.46 -29.77
CA LEU A 147 9.81 0.09 -28.49
C LEU A 147 9.06 1.41 -28.69
N LYS A 148 9.55 2.27 -29.58
CA LYS A 148 9.01 3.62 -29.80
C LYS A 148 7.58 3.63 -30.34
N ASP A 149 7.26 2.80 -31.34
CA ASP A 149 5.89 2.65 -31.84
C ASP A 149 4.97 2.10 -30.73
N THR A 150 5.46 1.12 -29.97
CA THR A 150 4.72 0.50 -28.86
C THR A 150 4.36 1.51 -27.76
N VAL A 151 5.33 2.28 -27.26
CA VAL A 151 5.12 3.35 -26.27
C VAL A 151 4.20 4.44 -26.81
N SER A 152 4.35 4.80 -28.10
CA SER A 152 3.47 5.77 -28.76
C SER A 152 2.01 5.29 -28.82
N ARG A 153 1.78 4.01 -29.15
CA ARG A 153 0.43 3.40 -29.13
C ARG A 153 -0.15 3.31 -27.73
N ILE A 154 0.66 3.00 -26.72
CA ILE A 154 0.24 2.98 -25.31
C ILE A 154 -0.26 4.37 -24.91
N ARG A 155 0.56 5.42 -25.12
CA ARG A 155 0.19 6.81 -24.76
C ARG A 155 -0.98 7.37 -25.58
N ALA A 156 -1.17 6.89 -26.82
CA ALA A 156 -2.30 7.29 -27.67
C ALA A 156 -3.63 6.60 -27.30
N LYS A 157 -3.62 5.30 -26.94
CA LYS A 157 -4.80 4.56 -26.50
C LYS A 157 -5.18 4.83 -25.05
N HIS A 158 -4.18 5.08 -24.20
CA HIS A 158 -4.32 5.25 -22.77
C HIS A 158 -3.67 6.58 -22.38
N SER A 159 -4.38 7.68 -22.66
CA SER A 159 -3.96 9.06 -22.33
C SER A 159 -3.73 9.30 -20.83
N ASN A 160 -4.20 8.37 -20.00
CA ASN A 160 -3.94 8.30 -18.58
C ASN A 160 -2.62 7.59 -18.22
N ILE A 161 -2.02 6.76 -19.07
CA ILE A 161 -0.67 6.22 -18.83
C ILE A 161 0.36 7.33 -19.11
N LYS A 162 0.70 8.08 -18.06
CA LYS A 162 1.56 9.28 -18.17
C LYS A 162 3.04 8.98 -17.99
N HIS A 163 3.38 7.87 -17.36
CA HIS A 163 4.76 7.39 -17.23
C HIS A 163 4.87 5.94 -17.71
N VAL A 164 5.97 5.65 -18.40
CA VAL A 164 6.30 4.32 -18.91
C VAL A 164 7.78 4.07 -18.63
N ALA A 165 8.04 3.04 -17.81
CA ALA A 165 9.37 2.59 -17.46
C ALA A 165 9.65 1.20 -18.06
N VAL A 166 10.92 0.81 -18.13
CA VAL A 166 11.35 -0.53 -18.58
C VAL A 166 12.25 -1.21 -17.55
N TRP A 167 12.24 -2.53 -17.51
CA TRP A 167 13.20 -3.35 -16.77
C TRP A 167 14.54 -3.47 -17.49
N HIS A 168 15.66 -3.62 -16.78
CA HIS A 168 16.92 -4.18 -17.32
C HIS A 168 17.81 -4.69 -16.17
N ALA A 169 18.82 -5.53 -16.48
CA ALA A 169 19.86 -5.88 -15.51
C ALA A 169 21.00 -4.84 -15.50
N LEU A 170 21.70 -4.68 -14.38
CA LEU A 170 22.80 -3.72 -14.24
C LEU A 170 23.98 -3.95 -15.19
N LEU A 171 24.23 -5.21 -15.57
CA LEU A 171 25.43 -5.67 -16.29
C LEU A 171 25.14 -6.08 -17.75
N GLY A 172 23.92 -5.92 -18.23
CA GLY A 172 23.47 -6.40 -19.53
C GLY A 172 22.05 -6.96 -19.45
N TYR A 173 21.88 -8.22 -19.86
CA TYR A 173 20.81 -9.11 -19.39
C TYR A 173 21.33 -10.03 -18.26
N TRP A 174 20.57 -11.04 -17.86
CA TRP A 174 20.97 -12.04 -16.84
C TRP A 174 22.29 -12.78 -17.13
N GLY A 175 22.68 -12.94 -18.41
CA GLY A 175 23.97 -13.47 -18.85
C GLY A 175 25.02 -12.42 -19.21
N GLY A 176 24.69 -11.12 -19.13
CA GLY A 176 25.55 -10.00 -19.51
C GLY A 176 25.25 -9.46 -20.91
N ILE A 177 26.28 -9.04 -21.63
CA ILE A 177 26.24 -8.61 -23.04
C ILE A 177 26.51 -9.81 -23.94
N SER A 178 25.79 -9.94 -25.07
CA SER A 178 26.06 -11.01 -26.03
C SER A 178 27.43 -10.78 -26.70
N PRO A 179 28.39 -11.73 -26.64
CA PRO A 179 29.74 -11.53 -27.22
C PRO A 179 29.76 -11.33 -28.74
N SER A 180 28.66 -11.68 -29.42
CA SER A 180 28.45 -11.50 -30.86
C SER A 180 27.44 -10.39 -31.20
N GLY A 181 26.80 -9.77 -30.20
CA GLY A 181 25.82 -8.70 -30.39
C GLY A 181 26.43 -7.38 -30.87
N GLU A 182 25.58 -6.45 -31.29
CA GLU A 182 25.98 -5.09 -31.69
C GLU A 182 26.65 -4.35 -30.52
N LEU A 183 26.16 -4.54 -29.29
CA LEU A 183 26.71 -3.95 -28.08
C LEU A 183 28.15 -4.41 -27.74
N ALA A 184 28.59 -5.58 -28.22
CA ALA A 184 29.98 -6.04 -28.08
C ALA A 184 30.90 -5.54 -29.22
N GLN A 185 30.34 -4.92 -30.25
CA GLN A 185 31.06 -4.31 -31.37
C GLN A 185 31.22 -2.80 -31.18
N ASP A 186 30.19 -2.13 -30.67
CA ASP A 186 30.16 -0.67 -30.45
C ASP A 186 30.88 -0.21 -29.16
N TYR A 187 31.13 -1.10 -28.21
CA TYR A 187 31.71 -0.80 -26.89
C TYR A 187 32.79 -1.81 -26.51
N GLU A 188 33.88 -1.34 -25.88
CA GLU A 188 34.94 -2.20 -25.37
C GLU A 188 34.43 -3.06 -24.21
N THR A 189 34.40 -4.38 -24.38
CA THR A 189 33.94 -5.35 -23.37
C THR A 189 35.08 -6.01 -22.58
N VAL A 190 34.76 -6.57 -21.41
CA VAL A 190 35.65 -7.41 -20.59
C VAL A 190 34.90 -8.65 -20.09
N GLU A 191 35.59 -9.79 -19.97
CA GLU A 191 35.03 -10.99 -19.35
C GLU A 191 35.25 -10.98 -17.82
N VAL A 192 34.21 -11.35 -17.08
CA VAL A 192 34.25 -11.54 -15.62
C VAL A 192 33.77 -12.95 -15.27
N ILE A 193 34.41 -13.56 -14.27
CA ILE A 193 34.00 -14.86 -13.73
C ILE A 193 33.14 -14.65 -12.48
N ARG A 194 31.94 -15.22 -12.50
CA ARG A 194 30.96 -15.26 -11.40
C ARG A 194 31.14 -16.52 -10.56
N GLU A 195 31.03 -16.42 -9.24
CA GLU A 195 30.87 -17.57 -8.34
C GLU A 195 29.43 -17.67 -7.82
N ASN A 196 28.98 -18.91 -7.60
CA ASN A 196 27.70 -19.21 -6.94
C ASN A 196 27.75 -18.84 -5.45
N SER A 197 26.58 -18.64 -4.82
CA SER A 197 26.54 -18.48 -3.36
C SER A 197 26.94 -19.79 -2.66
N PRO A 198 27.85 -19.79 -1.66
CA PRO A 198 28.21 -20.99 -0.90
C PRO A 198 27.04 -21.67 -0.16
N LYS A 199 25.87 -21.02 -0.09
CA LYS A 199 24.63 -21.56 0.51
C LYS A 199 23.59 -22.03 -0.51
N ARG A 200 23.75 -21.69 -1.80
CA ARG A 200 22.77 -21.97 -2.85
C ARG A 200 23.42 -21.93 -4.23
N ASP A 201 23.62 -23.10 -4.84
CA ASP A 201 23.79 -23.17 -6.28
C ASP A 201 22.55 -22.58 -6.95
N SER A 202 22.81 -21.58 -7.79
CA SER A 202 21.82 -20.75 -8.47
C SER A 202 22.05 -20.77 -10.00
N GLY A 203 22.90 -21.68 -10.51
CA GLY A 203 23.11 -21.93 -11.94
C GLY A 203 23.83 -20.82 -12.74
N PHE A 204 24.21 -19.70 -12.11
CA PHE A 204 24.77 -18.52 -12.79
C PHE A 204 26.30 -18.43 -12.78
N GLU A 205 27.01 -19.37 -12.17
CA GLU A 205 28.48 -19.35 -12.07
C GLU A 205 29.21 -19.42 -13.44
N GLY A 206 30.49 -19.05 -13.45
CA GLY A 206 31.32 -19.04 -14.65
C GLY A 206 31.32 -17.69 -15.40
N PRO A 207 31.71 -17.67 -16.68
CA PRO A 207 31.94 -16.42 -17.41
C PRO A 207 30.68 -15.60 -17.67
N MET A 208 30.92 -14.31 -17.93
CA MET A 208 29.96 -13.28 -18.30
C MET A 208 30.73 -12.16 -19.01
N THR A 209 30.28 -11.75 -20.18
CA THR A 209 30.83 -10.59 -20.90
C THR A 209 30.08 -9.33 -20.48
N ILE A 210 30.79 -8.27 -20.11
CA ILE A 210 30.21 -6.99 -19.70
C ILE A 210 30.96 -5.82 -20.36
N ILE A 211 30.37 -4.63 -20.37
CA ILE A 211 31.04 -3.41 -20.84
C ILE A 211 32.22 -3.07 -19.89
N SER A 212 33.34 -2.62 -20.45
CA SER A 212 34.53 -2.23 -19.69
C SER A 212 34.39 -0.90 -18.94
N ASN A 213 35.28 -0.65 -17.99
CA ASN A 213 35.41 0.61 -17.24
C ASN A 213 35.44 1.85 -18.17
N LYS A 214 36.17 1.74 -19.29
CA LYS A 214 36.35 2.81 -20.27
C LYS A 214 35.06 3.24 -20.95
N ASP A 215 34.13 2.31 -21.20
CA ASP A 215 32.94 2.53 -22.02
C ASP A 215 31.61 2.46 -21.26
N VAL A 216 31.56 1.95 -20.03
CA VAL A 216 30.30 1.79 -19.26
C VAL A 216 29.56 3.13 -19.07
N GLY A 217 30.28 4.24 -18.91
CA GLY A 217 29.70 5.58 -18.85
C GLY A 217 29.10 6.07 -20.18
N ARG A 218 29.70 5.68 -21.31
CA ARG A 218 29.19 5.98 -22.67
C ARG A 218 27.94 5.13 -22.94
N PHE A 219 28.04 3.83 -22.73
CA PHE A 219 26.96 2.85 -22.83
C PHE A 219 25.70 3.28 -22.06
N TYR A 220 25.82 3.67 -20.78
CA TYR A 220 24.66 4.10 -20.00
C TYR A 220 24.05 5.42 -20.48
N ASP A 221 24.87 6.37 -20.97
CA ASP A 221 24.35 7.62 -21.53
C ASP A 221 23.65 7.40 -22.87
N ASP A 222 24.18 6.52 -23.72
CA ASP A 222 23.62 6.18 -25.02
C ASP A 222 22.32 5.36 -24.88
N PHE A 223 22.29 4.36 -24.00
CA PHE A 223 21.11 3.54 -23.72
C PHE A 223 19.94 4.36 -23.20
N TYR A 224 20.15 5.18 -22.16
CA TYR A 224 19.06 5.95 -21.57
C TYR A 224 18.61 7.10 -22.47
N ARG A 225 19.50 7.62 -23.35
CA ARG A 225 19.10 8.53 -24.43
C ARG A 225 18.19 7.82 -25.44
N PHE A 226 18.54 6.60 -25.88
CA PHE A 226 17.68 5.78 -26.74
C PHE A 226 16.28 5.58 -26.12
N LEU A 227 16.22 5.12 -24.86
CA LEU A 227 14.96 4.94 -24.12
C LEU A 227 14.15 6.25 -24.06
N SER A 228 14.79 7.37 -23.73
CA SER A 228 14.18 8.70 -23.72
C SER A 228 13.59 9.07 -25.09
N THR A 229 14.30 8.80 -26.20
CA THR A 229 13.77 9.02 -27.56
C THR A 229 12.64 8.08 -27.96
N CYS A 230 12.46 6.95 -27.26
CA CYS A 230 11.31 6.05 -27.39
C CYS A 230 10.10 6.51 -26.55
N GLY A 231 10.26 7.52 -25.69
CA GLY A 231 9.21 8.00 -24.79
C GLY A 231 9.14 7.25 -23.45
N ILE A 232 10.18 6.50 -23.10
CA ILE A 232 10.38 5.93 -21.76
C ILE A 232 10.89 7.03 -20.83
N ASP A 233 10.35 7.08 -19.61
CA ASP A 233 10.67 8.12 -18.62
C ASP A 233 11.12 7.56 -17.26
N GLY A 234 11.43 6.27 -17.17
CA GLY A 234 12.06 5.66 -16.00
C GLY A 234 12.56 4.23 -16.22
N VAL A 235 13.16 3.62 -15.21
CA VAL A 235 13.68 2.24 -15.25
C VAL A 235 13.45 1.47 -13.94
N LYS A 236 13.36 0.14 -14.06
CA LYS A 236 13.52 -0.84 -12.98
C LYS A 236 14.82 -1.60 -13.26
N THR A 237 15.82 -1.47 -12.38
CA THR A 237 17.16 -2.05 -12.64
C THR A 237 17.47 -3.15 -11.64
N ASP A 238 17.46 -4.39 -12.12
CA ASP A 238 17.61 -5.61 -11.34
C ASP A 238 19.03 -6.18 -11.41
N VAL A 239 19.22 -7.33 -10.75
CA VAL A 239 20.45 -8.15 -10.80
C VAL A 239 21.70 -7.39 -10.27
N GLN A 240 21.50 -6.33 -9.47
CA GLN A 240 22.59 -5.44 -9.04
C GLN A 240 23.63 -6.16 -8.15
N PHE A 241 23.20 -7.11 -7.31
CA PHE A 241 24.08 -7.94 -6.47
C PHE A 241 25.17 -8.70 -7.23
N MET A 242 25.03 -8.89 -8.56
CA MET A 242 25.97 -9.65 -9.38
C MET A 242 27.40 -9.06 -9.36
N VAL A 243 27.57 -7.79 -8.98
CA VAL A 243 28.90 -7.18 -8.77
C VAL A 243 29.62 -7.69 -7.51
N ASP A 244 28.93 -8.39 -6.60
CA ASP A 244 29.52 -9.09 -5.45
C ASP A 244 30.11 -10.45 -5.88
N THR A 245 29.49 -11.11 -6.86
CA THR A 245 29.81 -12.49 -7.26
C THR A 245 31.10 -12.62 -8.09
N TRP A 246 31.81 -11.52 -8.34
CA TRP A 246 33.01 -11.52 -9.16
C TRP A 246 34.23 -12.02 -8.38
N VAL A 247 34.72 -13.21 -8.74
CA VAL A 247 35.93 -13.84 -8.15
C VAL A 247 37.13 -12.89 -8.18
N SER A 248 37.30 -12.17 -9.29
CA SER A 248 38.40 -11.21 -9.50
C SER A 248 38.27 -9.96 -8.61
N ALA A 249 39.08 -9.89 -7.57
CA ALA A 249 39.22 -8.68 -6.73
C ALA A 249 39.67 -7.44 -7.54
N LYS A 250 40.39 -7.64 -8.66
CA LYS A 250 40.71 -6.57 -9.61
C LYS A 250 39.42 -6.00 -10.23
N HIS A 251 38.53 -6.87 -10.70
CA HIS A 251 37.29 -6.45 -11.36
C HIS A 251 36.34 -5.77 -10.38
N ARG A 252 36.18 -6.29 -9.16
CA ARG A 252 35.42 -5.60 -8.09
C ARG A 252 35.95 -4.20 -7.79
N ARG A 253 37.27 -4.02 -7.69
CA ARG A 253 37.89 -2.70 -7.47
C ARG A 253 37.69 -1.72 -8.64
N GLU A 254 37.71 -2.20 -9.88
CA GLU A 254 37.76 -1.34 -11.07
C GLU A 254 36.40 -1.11 -11.74
N LEU A 255 35.41 -1.94 -11.45
CA LEU A 255 34.12 -1.95 -12.16
C LEU A 255 32.90 -1.77 -11.23
N THR A 256 32.94 -2.18 -9.96
CA THR A 256 31.74 -2.12 -9.09
C THR A 256 31.23 -0.68 -8.93
N ASP A 257 32.04 0.20 -8.35
CA ASP A 257 31.63 1.59 -8.12
C ASP A 257 31.39 2.33 -9.45
N THR A 258 32.19 2.02 -10.47
CA THR A 258 32.07 2.55 -11.85
C THR A 258 30.70 2.25 -12.47
N TYR A 259 30.21 1.01 -12.39
CA TYR A 259 28.88 0.63 -12.87
C TYR A 259 27.77 1.31 -12.04
N LEU A 260 27.93 1.31 -10.72
CA LEU A 260 26.95 1.87 -9.79
C LEU A 260 26.82 3.40 -9.95
N ASP A 261 27.89 4.10 -10.31
CA ASP A 261 27.87 5.54 -10.58
C ASP A 261 27.42 5.86 -12.02
N ALA A 262 27.89 5.11 -13.04
CA ALA A 262 27.46 5.31 -14.43
C ALA A 262 25.93 5.18 -14.59
N TRP A 263 25.36 4.12 -14.01
CA TRP A 263 23.91 3.89 -13.94
C TRP A 263 23.18 5.06 -13.26
N MET A 264 23.69 5.54 -12.12
CA MET A 264 23.04 6.57 -11.31
C MET A 264 23.10 7.95 -11.97
N ILE A 265 24.23 8.29 -12.60
CA ILE A 265 24.43 9.53 -13.35
C ILE A 265 23.50 9.57 -14.56
N ALA A 266 23.40 8.48 -15.32
CA ALA A 266 22.47 8.38 -16.44
C ALA A 266 21.00 8.45 -15.98
N ALA A 267 20.63 7.75 -14.90
CA ALA A 267 19.27 7.77 -14.35
C ALA A 267 18.86 9.18 -13.88
N LEU A 268 19.79 9.93 -13.27
CA LEU A 268 19.58 11.32 -12.89
C LEU A 268 19.42 12.22 -14.14
N LYS A 269 20.30 12.07 -15.14
CA LYS A 269 20.36 12.89 -16.35
C LYS A 269 19.13 12.74 -17.25
N HIS A 270 18.72 11.51 -17.56
CA HIS A 270 17.66 11.24 -18.54
C HIS A 270 16.27 11.09 -17.92
N PHE A 271 16.18 10.54 -16.70
CA PHE A 271 14.91 10.19 -16.06
C PHE A 271 14.62 10.99 -14.79
N SER A 272 15.44 11.98 -14.43
CA SER A 272 15.33 12.73 -13.17
C SER A 272 15.32 11.82 -11.93
N LEU A 273 16.09 10.73 -11.97
CA LEU A 273 16.14 9.67 -10.94
C LEU A 273 14.82 8.90 -10.75
N ARG A 274 13.96 8.79 -11.77
CA ARG A 274 12.85 7.82 -11.83
C ARG A 274 13.40 6.40 -12.09
N ALA A 275 14.18 5.88 -11.15
CA ALA A 275 14.79 4.56 -11.20
C ALA A 275 14.46 3.76 -9.93
N VAL A 276 14.13 2.48 -10.08
CA VAL A 276 14.04 1.50 -9.00
C VAL A 276 15.30 0.65 -8.99
N SER A 277 15.96 0.53 -7.85
CA SER A 277 17.13 -0.33 -7.64
C SER A 277 16.66 -1.64 -7.00
N CYS A 278 16.88 -2.76 -7.70
CA CYS A 278 16.39 -4.08 -7.31
C CYS A 278 17.54 -5.07 -7.13
N MET A 279 17.32 -6.06 -6.25
CA MET A 279 18.35 -7.06 -5.89
C MET A 279 19.67 -6.40 -5.47
N SER A 280 19.59 -5.31 -4.70
CA SER A 280 20.68 -4.34 -4.49
C SER A 280 21.14 -4.22 -3.04
N GLN A 281 20.79 -5.18 -2.18
CA GLN A 281 21.14 -5.19 -0.75
C GLN A 281 22.50 -5.85 -0.46
N ALA A 282 23.38 -5.98 -1.46
CA ALA A 282 24.75 -6.44 -1.25
C ALA A 282 25.58 -5.33 -0.55
N PRO A 283 26.51 -5.66 0.37
CA PRO A 283 27.12 -4.68 1.28
C PRO A 283 27.77 -3.47 0.59
N GLN A 284 28.53 -3.70 -0.48
CA GLN A 284 29.17 -2.69 -1.31
C GLN A 284 28.16 -1.71 -1.94
N ILE A 285 27.00 -2.20 -2.38
CA ILE A 285 25.92 -1.35 -2.92
C ILE A 285 25.27 -0.54 -1.80
N ILE A 286 25.08 -1.14 -0.62
CA ILE A 286 24.58 -0.43 0.57
C ILE A 286 25.54 0.70 0.95
N PHE A 287 26.85 0.45 1.05
CA PHE A 287 27.83 1.46 1.45
C PHE A 287 28.07 2.55 0.40
N HIS A 288 28.10 2.23 -0.90
CA HIS A 288 28.40 3.20 -1.98
C HIS A 288 27.16 3.93 -2.50
N GLN A 289 26.06 3.21 -2.76
CA GLN A 289 24.84 3.82 -3.29
C GLN A 289 23.89 4.30 -2.20
N GLN A 290 23.60 3.46 -1.20
CA GLN A 290 22.43 3.66 -0.34
C GLN A 290 22.72 4.41 0.95
N LEU A 291 23.93 4.32 1.53
CA LEU A 291 24.29 5.03 2.75
C LEU A 291 24.54 6.54 2.56
N PRO A 292 25.17 7.04 1.47
CA PRO A 292 25.50 8.45 1.32
C PRO A 292 24.29 9.37 1.08
N LYS A 293 24.19 10.44 1.86
CA LYS A 293 23.09 11.42 1.87
C LYS A 293 23.37 12.70 1.07
N ASN A 294 24.32 12.64 0.15
CA ASN A 294 24.73 13.73 -0.76
C ASN A 294 23.94 13.77 -2.09
N LYS A 295 22.87 12.97 -2.19
CA LYS A 295 22.07 12.71 -3.40
C LYS A 295 20.60 12.46 -3.01
N PRO A 296 19.61 12.61 -3.91
CA PRO A 296 18.22 12.28 -3.60
C PRO A 296 18.04 10.79 -3.23
N PRO A 297 17.05 10.43 -2.40
CA PRO A 297 16.81 9.04 -2.05
C PRO A 297 16.42 8.18 -3.26
N LEU A 298 16.94 6.95 -3.31
CA LEU A 298 16.60 5.96 -4.34
C LEU A 298 15.37 5.15 -3.95
N LEU A 299 14.55 4.73 -4.92
CA LEU A 299 13.61 3.62 -4.71
C LEU A 299 14.43 2.32 -4.68
N VAL A 300 14.28 1.51 -3.62
CA VAL A 300 15.05 0.27 -3.46
C VAL A 300 14.13 -0.88 -3.09
N ARG A 301 14.12 -1.97 -3.88
CA ARG A 301 13.35 -3.18 -3.54
C ARG A 301 13.87 -3.77 -2.23
N ASN A 302 12.98 -3.81 -1.26
CA ASN A 302 13.26 -4.05 0.14
C ASN A 302 13.14 -5.54 0.53
N SER A 303 12.91 -6.44 -0.43
CA SER A 303 12.85 -7.89 -0.27
C SER A 303 13.37 -8.65 -1.50
N ASP A 304 13.32 -9.99 -1.42
CA ASP A 304 13.19 -10.84 -2.61
C ASP A 304 11.89 -10.55 -3.38
N ASP A 305 11.76 -11.21 -4.53
CA ASP A 305 10.68 -11.06 -5.52
C ASP A 305 9.31 -11.53 -5.01
N PHE A 306 8.22 -10.95 -5.53
CA PHE A 306 6.86 -11.39 -5.25
C PHE A 306 6.49 -12.65 -6.07
N PHE A 307 6.41 -13.81 -5.39
CA PHE A 307 6.02 -15.09 -6.01
C PHE A 307 4.52 -15.39 -5.82
N PRO A 308 3.64 -15.14 -6.82
CA PRO A 308 2.19 -15.33 -6.68
C PRO A 308 1.72 -16.79 -6.60
N HIS A 309 2.58 -17.76 -6.93
CA HIS A 309 2.22 -19.18 -6.99
C HIS A 309 2.83 -20.00 -5.84
N ALA A 310 3.36 -19.34 -4.81
CA ALA A 310 3.95 -19.97 -3.64
C ALA A 310 3.23 -19.50 -2.36
N PRO A 311 2.18 -20.23 -1.89
CA PRO A 311 1.37 -19.82 -0.73
C PRO A 311 2.17 -19.47 0.54
N ALA A 312 3.34 -20.10 0.74
CA ALA A 312 4.23 -19.86 1.88
C ALA A 312 5.07 -18.57 1.77
N SER A 313 5.25 -17.98 0.58
CA SER A 313 6.02 -16.73 0.45
C SER A 313 5.21 -15.47 0.72
N HIS A 314 3.87 -15.50 0.67
CA HIS A 314 3.06 -14.30 0.93
C HIS A 314 3.27 -13.70 2.33
N PRO A 315 3.27 -14.49 3.43
CA PRO A 315 3.51 -13.95 4.76
C PRO A 315 5.00 -13.64 4.99
N TRP A 316 5.90 -14.49 4.47
CA TRP A 316 7.34 -14.25 4.48
C TRP A 316 7.74 -12.93 3.80
N HIS A 317 7.16 -12.62 2.63
CA HIS A 317 7.44 -11.38 1.87
C HIS A 317 7.17 -10.15 2.71
N ILE A 318 6.08 -10.15 3.48
CA ILE A 318 5.67 -9.01 4.31
C ILE A 318 6.49 -8.96 5.61
N TRP A 319 6.77 -10.12 6.23
CA TRP A 319 7.66 -10.23 7.39
C TRP A 319 9.08 -9.73 7.05
N ALA A 320 9.66 -10.19 5.95
CA ALA A 320 10.98 -9.80 5.48
C ALA A 320 11.03 -8.31 5.14
N ASN A 321 10.02 -7.77 4.46
CA ASN A 321 9.95 -6.33 4.21
C ASN A 321 9.92 -5.50 5.49
N ALA A 322 9.06 -5.87 6.45
CA ALA A 322 8.94 -5.18 7.73
C ALA A 322 10.24 -5.21 8.55
N HIS A 323 11.00 -6.31 8.51
CA HIS A 323 12.28 -6.44 9.21
C HIS A 323 13.44 -5.75 8.46
N ASN A 324 13.51 -5.85 7.13
CA ASN A 324 14.50 -5.11 6.32
C ASN A 324 14.32 -3.59 6.47
N SER A 325 13.08 -3.11 6.64
CA SER A 325 12.77 -1.72 6.97
C SER A 325 13.28 -1.24 8.34
N LEU A 326 13.77 -2.13 9.21
CA LEU A 326 14.54 -1.74 10.40
C LEU A 326 15.90 -1.15 10.02
N LEU A 327 16.54 -1.66 8.96
CA LEU A 327 17.81 -1.13 8.43
C LEU A 327 17.57 -0.04 7.40
N THR A 328 16.73 -0.29 6.39
CA THR A 328 16.62 0.59 5.21
C THR A 328 16.04 1.96 5.52
N GLN A 329 15.25 2.12 6.60
CA GLN A 329 14.83 3.43 7.13
C GLN A 329 15.98 4.39 7.49
N HIS A 330 17.18 3.87 7.73
CA HIS A 330 18.36 4.67 8.11
C HIS A 330 19.25 5.03 6.91
N LEU A 331 19.08 4.34 5.79
CA LEU A 331 19.75 4.60 4.52
C LEU A 331 19.09 5.80 3.80
N ASN A 332 19.68 6.22 2.68
CA ASN A 332 19.18 7.24 1.77
C ASN A 332 18.26 6.61 0.70
N VAL A 333 17.22 5.91 1.14
CA VAL A 333 16.33 5.16 0.26
C VAL A 333 14.87 5.34 0.68
N LEU A 334 13.95 5.13 -0.26
CA LEU A 334 12.55 4.86 0.03
C LEU A 334 12.32 3.35 -0.22
N PRO A 335 12.06 2.55 0.84
CA PRO A 335 11.81 1.12 0.71
C PRO A 335 10.63 0.83 -0.22
N ASP A 336 10.87 -0.02 -1.20
CA ASP A 336 9.89 -0.52 -2.16
C ASP A 336 9.52 -1.96 -1.78
N TRP A 337 8.26 -2.17 -1.39
CA TRP A 337 7.77 -3.45 -0.86
C TRP A 337 7.30 -4.42 -1.96
N ASP A 338 7.59 -4.08 -3.22
CA ASP A 338 7.31 -4.84 -4.44
C ASP A 338 5.83 -4.92 -4.86
N MET A 339 5.61 -5.32 -6.11
CA MET A 339 4.31 -5.59 -6.70
C MET A 339 3.50 -6.61 -5.91
N PHE A 340 2.18 -6.63 -6.13
CA PHE A 340 1.28 -7.69 -5.66
C PHE A 340 0.10 -7.84 -6.62
N GLN A 341 -0.74 -8.85 -6.41
CA GLN A 341 -1.99 -9.04 -7.15
C GLN A 341 -3.19 -8.68 -6.28
N THR A 342 -4.16 -7.97 -6.85
CA THR A 342 -5.44 -7.62 -6.20
C THR A 342 -6.49 -8.72 -6.33
N VAL A 343 -6.27 -9.72 -7.20
CA VAL A 343 -7.09 -10.96 -7.29
C VAL A 343 -6.29 -12.17 -6.79
N HIS A 344 -6.18 -12.29 -5.47
CA HIS A 344 -5.50 -13.37 -4.76
C HIS A 344 -6.05 -13.54 -3.33
N GLU A 345 -5.88 -14.72 -2.72
CA GLU A 345 -6.31 -14.98 -1.33
C GLU A 345 -5.62 -14.08 -0.28
N TYR A 346 -4.42 -13.57 -0.58
CA TYR A 346 -3.68 -12.61 0.24
C TYR A 346 -3.79 -11.15 -0.26
N SER A 347 -4.71 -10.79 -1.18
CA SER A 347 -4.68 -9.46 -1.80
C SER A 347 -4.87 -8.30 -0.82
N GLY A 348 -5.81 -8.39 0.11
CA GLY A 348 -5.98 -7.37 1.16
C GLY A 348 -4.78 -7.32 2.12
N PHE A 349 -4.20 -8.48 2.41
CA PHE A 349 -3.02 -8.66 3.26
C PHE A 349 -1.77 -7.99 2.65
N HIS A 350 -1.55 -8.13 1.34
CA HIS A 350 -0.53 -7.36 0.62
C HIS A 350 -0.88 -5.87 0.52
N ALA A 351 -2.13 -5.52 0.16
CA ALA A 351 -2.57 -4.13 -0.02
C ALA A 351 -2.35 -3.28 1.25
N ALA A 352 -2.76 -3.79 2.42
CA ALA A 352 -2.58 -3.11 3.70
C ALA A 352 -1.09 -2.89 4.01
N ALA A 353 -0.25 -3.91 3.84
CA ALA A 353 1.20 -3.79 4.02
C ALA A 353 1.84 -2.76 3.07
N ARG A 354 1.44 -2.75 1.79
CA ARG A 354 1.91 -1.76 0.82
C ARG A 354 1.45 -0.34 1.21
N CYS A 355 0.23 -0.16 1.70
CA CYS A 355 -0.28 1.12 2.23
C CYS A 355 0.54 1.65 3.42
N LEU A 356 1.00 0.78 4.32
CA LEU A 356 1.80 1.14 5.50
C LEU A 356 3.27 1.37 5.20
N SER A 357 3.81 0.76 4.15
CA SER A 357 5.23 0.86 3.78
C SER A 357 5.72 2.31 3.63
N GLY A 358 4.84 3.23 3.21
CA GLY A 358 5.20 4.58 2.78
C GLY A 358 5.79 4.64 1.35
N GLY A 359 6.08 3.49 0.76
CA GLY A 359 6.72 3.33 -0.55
C GLY A 359 5.79 3.47 -1.75
N PRO A 360 6.24 3.06 -2.95
CA PRO A 360 5.37 2.83 -4.09
C PRO A 360 4.43 1.63 -3.86
N ILE A 361 3.43 1.53 -4.73
CA ILE A 361 2.51 0.41 -4.81
C ILE A 361 2.35 0.10 -6.31
N TYR A 362 2.58 -1.15 -6.68
CA TYR A 362 2.35 -1.65 -8.04
C TYR A 362 1.41 -2.85 -7.99
N ILE A 363 0.58 -2.99 -9.01
CA ILE A 363 -0.25 -4.17 -9.23
C ILE A 363 0.31 -4.95 -10.42
N THR A 364 0.38 -6.28 -10.30
CA THR A 364 0.81 -7.22 -11.35
C THR A 364 -0.35 -8.17 -11.72
N ASP A 365 -1.54 -7.59 -11.75
CA ASP A 365 -2.78 -8.24 -12.14
C ASP A 365 -2.84 -8.41 -13.67
N THR A 366 -3.37 -9.53 -14.14
CA THR A 366 -3.72 -9.71 -15.56
C THR A 366 -4.70 -8.62 -15.99
N PRO A 367 -4.52 -7.95 -17.14
CA PRO A 367 -5.47 -6.95 -17.63
C PRO A 367 -6.91 -7.49 -17.67
N GLY A 368 -7.82 -6.80 -16.98
CA GLY A 368 -9.22 -7.21 -16.81
C GLY A 368 -9.51 -8.06 -15.56
N GLN A 369 -8.49 -8.51 -14.82
CA GLN A 369 -8.62 -9.36 -13.63
C GLN A 369 -8.09 -8.63 -12.38
N TYR A 370 -8.76 -7.55 -11.98
CA TYR A 370 -8.37 -6.69 -10.86
C TYR A 370 -9.53 -6.49 -9.86
N ASN A 371 -9.21 -6.31 -8.57
CA ASN A 371 -10.19 -6.07 -7.52
C ASN A 371 -10.29 -4.58 -7.20
N LEU A 372 -11.35 -3.94 -7.71
CA LEU A 372 -11.61 -2.51 -7.55
C LEU A 372 -11.88 -2.10 -6.10
N ASN A 373 -12.47 -2.96 -5.28
CA ASN A 373 -12.68 -2.66 -3.86
C ASN A 373 -11.31 -2.45 -3.18
N ILE A 374 -10.35 -3.34 -3.42
CA ILE A 374 -8.98 -3.21 -2.89
C ILE A 374 -8.27 -1.97 -3.47
N ILE A 375 -8.39 -1.70 -4.77
CA ILE A 375 -7.83 -0.50 -5.40
C ILE A 375 -8.44 0.79 -4.80
N ASN A 376 -9.74 0.78 -4.53
CA ASN A 376 -10.47 1.89 -3.91
C ASN A 376 -10.14 2.05 -2.42
N GLN A 377 -9.64 1.02 -1.73
CA GLN A 377 -9.16 1.13 -0.35
C GLN A 377 -7.73 1.70 -0.26
N ILE A 378 -6.87 1.46 -1.27
CA ILE A 378 -5.48 1.99 -1.30
C ILE A 378 -5.35 3.34 -2.03
N THR A 379 -6.35 3.75 -2.81
CA THR A 379 -6.35 5.00 -3.61
C THR A 379 -7.55 5.92 -3.36
N GLY A 380 -7.45 7.17 -3.80
CA GLY A 380 -8.59 8.08 -4.00
C GLY A 380 -8.29 9.13 -5.07
N GLU A 381 -9.32 9.73 -5.65
CA GLU A 381 -9.17 10.78 -6.66
C GLU A 381 -8.91 12.15 -6.03
N THR A 382 -7.99 12.94 -6.58
CA THR A 382 -7.86 14.36 -6.21
C THR A 382 -8.92 15.21 -6.92
N PRO A 383 -9.20 16.44 -6.44
CA PRO A 383 -10.12 17.40 -7.09
C PRO A 383 -9.88 17.69 -8.59
N ARG A 384 -8.75 17.23 -9.15
CA ARG A 384 -8.35 17.38 -10.55
C ARG A 384 -8.48 16.07 -11.36
N GLY A 385 -9.19 15.06 -10.85
CA GLY A 385 -9.40 13.77 -11.53
C GLY A 385 -8.13 12.92 -11.64
N ASN A 386 -7.23 13.01 -10.66
CA ASN A 386 -6.02 12.18 -10.62
C ASN A 386 -6.07 11.22 -9.43
N THR A 387 -5.91 9.92 -9.65
CA THR A 387 -5.81 8.93 -8.59
C THR A 387 -4.47 9.04 -7.85
N VAL A 388 -4.50 9.02 -6.51
CA VAL A 388 -3.32 9.04 -5.62
C VAL A 388 -3.40 7.98 -4.53
N ILE A 389 -2.24 7.51 -4.05
CA ILE A 389 -2.11 6.59 -2.91
C ILE A 389 -1.84 7.31 -1.58
N PHE A 390 -2.31 6.72 -0.49
CA PHE A 390 -2.25 7.31 0.85
C PHE A 390 -0.99 6.94 1.63
N ARG A 391 0.18 7.38 1.16
CA ARG A 391 1.47 7.16 1.85
C ARG A 391 1.54 7.86 3.24
N PRO A 392 1.84 7.14 4.33
CA PRO A 392 2.23 7.71 5.61
C PRO A 392 3.50 8.59 5.53
N SER A 393 3.81 9.32 6.60
CA SER A 393 5.00 10.20 6.67
C SER A 393 6.26 9.46 7.12
N VAL A 394 6.11 8.32 7.77
CA VAL A 394 7.20 7.45 8.26
C VAL A 394 7.01 6.06 7.66
N VAL A 395 8.09 5.49 7.13
CA VAL A 395 8.07 4.16 6.51
C VAL A 395 7.65 3.08 7.51
N GLY A 396 6.86 2.11 7.03
CA GLY A 396 6.40 0.98 7.84
C GLY A 396 7.55 0.04 8.20
N LYS A 397 7.58 -0.48 9.42
CA LYS A 397 8.62 -1.42 9.90
C LYS A 397 8.12 -2.31 11.04
N SER A 398 8.84 -3.40 11.30
CA SER A 398 8.57 -4.29 12.43
C SER A 398 8.65 -3.55 13.77
N LEU A 399 7.68 -3.76 14.65
CA LEU A 399 7.74 -3.28 16.03
C LEU A 399 8.50 -4.19 16.99
N ASP A 400 8.79 -5.43 16.58
CA ASP A 400 9.42 -6.45 17.41
C ASP A 400 10.67 -6.99 16.69
N GLN A 401 11.82 -6.41 17.00
CA GLN A 401 13.07 -6.61 16.23
C GLN A 401 13.73 -7.98 16.48
N TYR A 402 13.19 -8.77 17.40
CA TYR A 402 13.73 -10.05 17.86
C TYR A 402 12.72 -11.20 17.75
N THR A 403 11.59 -10.97 17.05
CA THR A 403 10.59 -11.99 16.76
C THR A 403 10.99 -12.74 15.49
N ASP A 404 11.13 -14.06 15.59
CA ASP A 404 11.34 -14.92 14.43
C ASP A 404 10.06 -15.08 13.59
N TYR A 405 10.18 -15.49 12.34
CA TYR A 405 9.04 -15.82 11.48
C TYR A 405 8.21 -16.99 12.02
N HIS A 406 8.82 -17.89 12.80
CA HIS A 406 8.20 -19.10 13.34
C HIS A 406 7.80 -19.02 14.83
N ASP A 407 7.88 -17.84 15.47
CA ASP A 407 7.50 -17.66 16.89
C ASP A 407 5.99 -17.85 17.17
N ASP A 408 5.17 -18.08 16.14
CA ASP A 408 3.70 -18.18 16.23
C ASP A 408 3.05 -16.92 16.85
N VAL A 409 3.62 -15.76 16.53
CA VAL A 409 3.13 -14.43 16.92
C VAL A 409 3.02 -13.49 15.71
N LEU A 410 2.50 -12.30 15.97
CA LEU A 410 1.66 -11.59 15.01
C LEU A 410 2.43 -10.42 14.41
N LEU A 411 2.64 -10.36 13.09
CA LEU A 411 3.59 -9.40 12.52
C LEU A 411 3.05 -7.98 12.65
N LYS A 412 3.78 -7.11 13.35
CA LYS A 412 3.38 -5.73 13.65
C LYS A 412 4.16 -4.73 12.82
N ILE A 413 3.47 -3.99 11.96
CA ILE A 413 4.03 -3.01 11.05
C ILE A 413 3.62 -1.62 11.53
N GLY A 414 4.48 -0.99 12.31
CA GLY A 414 4.27 0.35 12.82
C GLY A 414 4.64 1.42 11.78
N SER A 415 3.76 2.39 11.60
CA SER A 415 3.95 3.58 10.77
C SER A 415 3.35 4.83 11.45
N TYR A 416 3.56 6.00 10.89
CA TYR A 416 3.08 7.29 11.42
C TYR A 416 2.83 8.29 10.29
N HIS A 417 1.79 9.11 10.39
CA HIS A 417 1.52 10.19 9.46
C HIS A 417 1.34 11.54 10.16
N GLY A 418 1.92 12.61 9.61
CA GLY A 418 1.84 13.96 10.15
C GLY A 418 3.04 14.39 11.00
N ARG A 419 2.88 15.49 11.74
CA ARG A 419 3.94 16.06 12.60
C ARG A 419 4.06 15.26 13.90
N ALA A 420 5.25 15.24 14.50
CA ALA A 420 5.45 14.61 15.80
C ALA A 420 4.47 15.16 16.87
N ALA A 421 4.06 14.30 17.80
CA ALA A 421 3.06 14.53 18.85
C ALA A 421 1.60 14.79 18.40
N THR A 422 1.36 15.37 17.21
CA THR A 422 0.00 15.68 16.72
C THR A 422 -0.47 14.86 15.53
N GLY A 423 0.43 14.08 14.92
CA GLY A 423 0.13 13.12 13.86
C GLY A 423 -0.52 11.83 14.38
N THR A 424 -0.88 10.98 13.42
CA THR A 424 -1.64 9.74 13.59
C THR A 424 -0.72 8.52 13.52
N PRO A 425 -0.54 7.76 14.61
CA PRO A 425 0.02 6.41 14.56
C PRO A 425 -0.84 5.47 13.71
N LEU A 426 -0.19 4.64 12.90
CA LEU A 426 -0.82 3.49 12.24
C LEU A 426 -0.12 2.22 12.72
N LEU A 427 -0.90 1.26 13.19
CA LEU A 427 -0.43 -0.10 13.43
C LEU A 427 -1.09 -1.02 12.42
N GLY A 428 -0.35 -1.39 11.39
CA GLY A 428 -0.67 -2.58 10.61
C GLY A 428 -0.26 -3.82 11.36
N VAL A 429 -0.99 -4.90 11.12
CA VAL A 429 -0.84 -6.14 11.85
C VAL A 429 -1.21 -7.31 10.94
N PHE A 430 -0.53 -8.47 11.02
CA PHE A 430 -0.59 -9.51 9.97
C PHE A 430 -0.33 -10.93 10.50
N ASN A 431 -1.27 -11.86 10.25
CA ASN A 431 -1.07 -13.25 10.64
C ASN A 431 -0.13 -13.95 9.66
N VAL A 432 1.11 -14.13 10.08
CA VAL A 432 2.15 -14.83 9.33
C VAL A 432 2.24 -16.33 9.65
N SER A 433 1.53 -16.78 10.69
CA SER A 433 1.46 -18.18 11.07
C SER A 433 0.51 -19.00 10.18
N GLN A 434 0.41 -20.29 10.45
CA GLN A 434 -0.58 -21.20 9.84
C GLN A 434 -1.71 -21.59 10.80
N LYS A 435 -2.03 -20.75 11.80
CA LYS A 435 -3.13 -20.99 12.76
C LYS A 435 -3.87 -19.70 13.16
N PRO A 436 -5.12 -19.80 13.66
CA PRO A 436 -5.80 -18.68 14.31
C PRO A 436 -5.06 -18.23 15.58
N LEU A 437 -4.92 -16.94 15.80
CA LEU A 437 -4.15 -16.34 16.90
C LEU A 437 -4.87 -15.13 17.51
N ARG A 438 -4.56 -14.82 18.78
CA ARG A 438 -5.33 -13.86 19.61
C ARG A 438 -4.47 -13.25 20.69
N GLU A 439 -4.46 -11.92 20.75
CA GLU A 439 -3.46 -11.20 21.53
C GLU A 439 -3.92 -9.77 21.92
N LEU A 440 -3.13 -9.06 22.74
CA LEU A 440 -3.49 -7.78 23.38
C LEU A 440 -2.43 -6.69 23.14
N VAL A 441 -2.76 -5.64 22.37
CA VAL A 441 -1.84 -4.50 22.13
C VAL A 441 -1.87 -3.52 23.29
N PRO A 442 -0.76 -3.26 24.01
CA PRO A 442 -0.68 -2.08 24.87
C PRO A 442 -0.62 -0.83 23.97
N LEU A 443 -1.54 0.12 24.15
CA LEU A 443 -1.61 1.36 23.35
C LEU A 443 -0.29 2.14 23.35
N SER A 444 0.49 2.04 24.43
CA SER A 444 1.83 2.63 24.57
C SER A 444 2.90 2.06 23.63
N ARG A 445 2.64 0.97 22.89
CA ARG A 445 3.58 0.41 21.91
C ARG A 445 3.46 1.00 20.50
N LEU A 446 2.40 1.75 20.18
CA LEU A 446 2.17 2.24 18.83
C LEU A 446 3.02 3.50 18.56
N PRO A 447 3.63 3.66 17.37
CA PRO A 447 4.63 4.72 17.12
C PRO A 447 4.10 6.14 17.38
N GLY A 448 4.74 6.90 18.24
CA GLY A 448 4.36 8.30 18.50
C GLY A 448 3.15 8.50 19.41
N VAL A 449 2.65 7.44 20.07
CA VAL A 449 1.72 7.56 21.19
C VAL A 449 2.43 8.18 22.41
N LEU A 450 1.78 9.13 23.09
CA LEU A 450 2.33 9.88 24.22
C LEU A 450 1.49 9.69 25.50
N PRO A 451 2.09 9.36 26.66
CA PRO A 451 1.35 9.16 27.93
C PRO A 451 0.54 10.36 28.42
N SER A 452 0.84 11.57 27.94
CA SER A 452 0.13 12.81 28.29
C SER A 452 -1.20 13.01 27.53
N MET A 453 -1.49 12.20 26.52
CA MET A 453 -2.62 12.39 25.60
C MET A 453 -3.70 11.31 25.77
N SER A 454 -4.94 11.69 25.42
CA SER A 454 -6.04 10.75 25.22
C SER A 454 -6.15 10.39 23.73
N TYR A 455 -6.54 9.14 23.45
CA TYR A 455 -6.70 8.62 22.08
C TYR A 455 -8.00 7.83 21.94
N VAL A 456 -8.45 7.67 20.69
CA VAL A 456 -9.25 6.50 20.27
C VAL A 456 -8.50 5.73 19.20
N VAL A 457 -8.80 4.45 19.03
CA VAL A 457 -8.28 3.62 17.95
C VAL A 457 -9.44 3.11 17.11
N ARG A 458 -9.31 3.18 15.78
CA ARG A 458 -10.29 2.62 14.83
C ARG A 458 -9.66 1.45 14.08
N SER A 459 -10.39 0.34 13.96
CA SER A 459 -10.10 -0.72 13.00
C SER A 459 -10.45 -0.24 11.59
N HIS A 460 -9.55 -0.39 10.62
CA HIS A 460 -9.90 -0.13 9.20
C HIS A 460 -11.03 -1.07 8.79
N ASN A 461 -10.84 -2.35 9.09
CA ASN A 461 -11.64 -3.48 8.63
C ASN A 461 -13.07 -3.57 9.19
N THR A 462 -13.25 -3.37 10.50
CA THR A 462 -14.59 -3.47 11.16
C THR A 462 -15.26 -2.12 11.31
N GLY A 463 -14.52 -1.03 11.15
CA GLY A 463 -14.98 0.34 11.38
C GLY A 463 -15.15 0.75 12.84
N ALA A 464 -15.16 -0.19 13.79
CA ALA A 464 -15.39 0.05 15.20
C ALA A 464 -14.30 0.94 15.82
N VAL A 465 -14.70 1.80 16.78
CA VAL A 465 -13.83 2.71 17.50
C VAL A 465 -13.77 2.33 18.99
N THR A 466 -12.58 2.42 19.60
CA THR A 466 -12.45 2.19 21.04
C THR A 466 -13.11 3.31 21.86
N PRO A 467 -13.49 3.03 23.12
CA PRO A 467 -13.64 4.09 24.12
C PRO A 467 -12.38 4.98 24.22
N VAL A 468 -12.50 6.13 24.87
CA VAL A 468 -11.36 7.03 25.11
C VAL A 468 -10.33 6.34 26.01
N MET A 469 -9.14 6.12 25.46
CA MET A 469 -8.00 5.46 26.13
C MET A 469 -6.93 6.47 26.50
N ARG A 470 -6.12 6.16 27.52
CA ARG A 470 -4.89 6.89 27.87
C ARG A 470 -3.75 5.88 28.07
N PRO A 471 -2.55 6.08 27.50
CA PRO A 471 -1.49 5.09 27.60
C PRO A 471 -1.13 4.81 29.07
N GLY A 472 -1.13 3.54 29.47
CA GLY A 472 -0.87 3.11 30.84
C GLY A 472 -2.09 2.99 31.77
N SER A 473 -3.31 3.33 31.32
CA SER A 473 -4.52 2.97 32.08
C SER A 473 -4.84 1.47 31.95
N HIS A 474 -5.61 0.91 32.89
CA HIS A 474 -5.94 -0.53 32.89
C HIS A 474 -6.75 -0.98 31.66
N ASN A 475 -7.43 -0.06 30.98
CA ASN A 475 -8.15 -0.27 29.72
C ASN A 475 -7.36 0.15 28.48
N ALA A 476 -6.06 0.44 28.59
CA ALA A 476 -5.20 0.88 27.48
C ALA A 476 -4.72 -0.28 26.59
N TYR A 477 -5.55 -1.31 26.39
CA TYR A 477 -5.24 -2.49 25.60
C TYR A 477 -6.23 -2.69 24.45
N LEU A 478 -5.73 -3.04 23.27
CA LEU A 478 -6.51 -3.40 22.10
C LEU A 478 -6.60 -4.93 22.03
N PRO A 479 -7.77 -5.55 22.27
CA PRO A 479 -7.97 -6.99 22.07
C PRO A 479 -8.16 -7.26 20.58
N VAL A 480 -7.40 -8.20 20.04
CA VAL A 480 -7.42 -8.47 18.61
C VAL A 480 -7.19 -9.95 18.29
N ILE A 481 -7.91 -10.42 17.27
CA ILE A 481 -8.31 -11.82 17.11
C ILE A 481 -8.30 -12.15 15.63
N LEU A 482 -7.71 -13.29 15.28
CA LEU A 482 -7.58 -13.70 13.90
C LEU A 482 -7.68 -15.17 13.60
N ASP A 483 -8.11 -15.41 12.37
CA ASP A 483 -7.86 -16.61 11.59
C ASP A 483 -6.61 -16.43 10.69
N ILE A 484 -6.22 -17.51 10.03
CA ILE A 484 -5.06 -17.57 9.12
C ILE A 484 -5.22 -16.52 8.00
N ARG A 485 -4.12 -15.88 7.57
CA ARG A 485 -4.06 -14.86 6.49
C ARG A 485 -4.76 -13.53 6.75
N GLY A 486 -5.24 -13.26 7.96
CA GLY A 486 -5.87 -11.98 8.26
C GLY A 486 -4.89 -10.80 8.43
N TYR A 487 -5.40 -9.60 8.21
CA TYR A 487 -4.70 -8.31 8.33
C TYR A 487 -5.71 -7.22 8.78
N ASP A 488 -5.26 -6.12 9.37
CA ASP A 488 -6.04 -4.90 9.65
C ASP A 488 -5.05 -3.74 9.80
N ILE A 489 -5.59 -2.52 9.88
CA ILE A 489 -4.85 -1.30 10.21
C ILE A 489 -5.57 -0.60 11.35
N LEU A 490 -5.02 -0.80 12.56
CA LEU A 490 -5.47 -0.10 13.76
C LEU A 490 -4.89 1.31 13.75
N THR A 491 -5.73 2.29 13.43
CA THR A 491 -5.32 3.70 13.31
C THR A 491 -5.65 4.45 14.58
N VAL A 492 -4.66 5.14 15.17
CA VAL A 492 -4.76 5.78 16.48
C VAL A 492 -4.93 7.29 16.32
N PHE A 493 -6.03 7.84 16.79
CA PHE A 493 -6.34 9.25 16.60
C PHE A 493 -6.16 10.05 17.90
N PRO A 494 -5.24 11.05 17.93
CA PRO A 494 -5.08 11.93 19.08
C PRO A 494 -6.33 12.80 19.26
N LEU A 495 -6.89 12.81 20.46
CA LEU A 495 -8.13 13.51 20.77
C LEU A 495 -7.87 14.97 21.16
N THR A 496 -8.59 15.90 20.51
CA THR A 496 -8.77 17.25 21.04
C THR A 496 -9.85 17.22 22.11
N GLN A 497 -9.58 17.81 23.28
CA GLN A 497 -10.54 17.93 24.37
C GLN A 497 -11.18 19.33 24.38
N PHE A 498 -12.51 19.37 24.35
CA PHE A 498 -13.33 20.54 24.64
C PHE A 498 -13.97 20.40 26.03
N ASN A 499 -14.17 21.53 26.70
CA ASN A 499 -14.89 21.59 27.98
C ASN A 499 -16.23 22.32 27.73
N GLY A 500 -17.33 21.57 27.66
CA GLY A 500 -18.67 22.10 27.72
C GLY A 500 -19.12 22.31 29.18
N ASN A 501 -19.92 23.34 29.41
CA ASN A 501 -20.45 23.72 30.71
C ASN A 501 -21.47 22.69 31.23
N ALA A 502 -22.30 22.12 30.35
CA ALA A 502 -23.32 21.15 30.72
C ALA A 502 -22.88 19.69 30.51
N ARG A 503 -22.11 19.41 29.44
CA ARG A 503 -21.61 18.04 29.14
C ARG A 503 -20.24 17.70 29.73
N GLY A 504 -19.50 18.67 30.28
CA GLY A 504 -18.13 18.45 30.73
C GLY A 504 -17.17 18.18 29.56
N ARG A 505 -16.38 17.10 29.62
CA ARG A 505 -15.34 16.83 28.62
C ARG A 505 -15.90 16.13 27.37
N VAL A 506 -15.94 16.87 26.26
CA VAL A 506 -16.21 16.33 24.92
C VAL A 506 -14.87 16.13 24.21
N TYR A 507 -14.70 15.01 23.52
CA TYR A 507 -13.50 14.73 22.72
C TYR A 507 -13.85 14.64 21.24
N ALA A 508 -12.96 15.12 20.38
CA ALA A 508 -13.08 14.93 18.94
C ALA A 508 -11.72 14.64 18.27
N ALA A 509 -11.77 13.94 17.13
CA ALA A 509 -10.63 13.74 16.25
C ALA A 509 -11.06 13.61 14.78
N ASN A 510 -10.19 14.04 13.88
CA ASN A 510 -10.31 13.87 12.45
C ASN A 510 -9.73 12.50 12.08
N LEU A 511 -10.52 11.67 11.41
CA LEU A 511 -10.16 10.29 11.07
C LEU A 511 -9.52 10.18 9.67
N GLY A 512 -9.49 11.27 8.92
CA GLY A 512 -9.15 11.27 7.50
C GLY A 512 -10.22 10.57 6.67
N LEU A 513 -9.81 9.98 5.55
CA LEU A 513 -10.74 9.25 4.68
C LEU A 513 -11.01 7.84 5.22
N VAL A 514 -12.17 7.63 5.84
CA VAL A 514 -12.58 6.30 6.32
C VAL A 514 -12.88 5.37 5.14
N GLY A 515 -12.69 4.06 5.34
CA GLY A 515 -12.71 3.08 4.26
C GLY A 515 -11.46 3.08 3.37
N LYS A 516 -10.47 3.95 3.64
CA LYS A 516 -9.14 3.89 3.02
C LYS A 516 -8.12 3.31 4.01
N MET A 517 -7.36 2.30 3.59
CA MET A 517 -6.43 1.52 4.44
C MET A 517 -5.47 2.39 5.26
N SER A 518 -4.94 3.46 4.66
CA SER A 518 -4.09 4.45 5.34
C SER A 518 -4.70 5.86 5.26
N GLY A 519 -6.03 5.95 5.36
CA GLY A 519 -6.83 7.15 5.09
C GLY A 519 -6.53 8.41 5.90
N ALA A 520 -5.90 8.27 7.08
CA ALA A 520 -5.34 9.40 7.83
C ALA A 520 -4.29 10.18 7.02
N ALA A 521 -3.58 9.51 6.11
CA ALA A 521 -2.62 10.14 5.20
C ALA A 521 -3.28 10.90 4.03
N ALA A 522 -4.60 11.00 3.97
CA ALA A 522 -5.30 11.95 3.10
C ALA A 522 -5.24 13.39 3.63
N ILE A 523 -5.09 13.56 4.96
CA ILE A 523 -5.08 14.85 5.66
C ILE A 523 -3.80 15.63 5.30
N THR A 524 -3.94 16.88 4.85
CA THR A 524 -2.81 17.80 4.63
C THR A 524 -2.80 18.97 5.61
N ALA A 525 -3.97 19.38 6.12
CA ALA A 525 -4.12 20.31 7.23
C ALA A 525 -5.25 19.83 8.16
N ASN A 526 -5.10 20.08 9.46
CA ASN A 526 -6.09 19.75 10.48
C ASN A 526 -5.91 20.67 11.69
N GLU A 527 -6.93 21.48 11.99
CA GLU A 527 -6.98 22.35 13.16
C GLU A 527 -8.34 22.24 13.85
N PHE A 528 -8.33 21.99 15.16
CA PHE A 528 -9.52 22.04 16.01
C PHE A 528 -9.45 23.27 16.92
N SER A 529 -10.56 24.01 17.04
CA SER A 529 -10.67 25.15 17.95
C SER A 529 -12.08 25.28 18.53
N LEU A 530 -12.21 26.05 19.62
CA LEU A 530 -13.49 26.40 20.23
C LEU A 530 -13.83 27.85 19.88
N LEU A 531 -14.96 28.06 19.21
CA LEU A 531 -15.38 29.38 18.77
C LEU A 531 -16.04 30.17 19.92
N ARG A 532 -16.06 31.50 19.79
CA ARG A 532 -16.67 32.42 20.78
C ARG A 532 -18.17 32.19 21.04
N ASN A 533 -18.86 31.46 20.16
CA ASN A 533 -20.26 31.06 20.30
C ASN A 533 -20.44 29.66 20.92
N GLY A 534 -19.38 29.07 21.50
CA GLY A 534 -19.44 27.77 22.17
C GLY A 534 -19.47 26.55 21.25
N ARG A 535 -19.47 26.72 19.92
CA ARG A 535 -19.35 25.60 18.98
C ARG A 535 -17.88 25.21 18.78
N ALA A 536 -17.61 23.92 18.79
CA ALA A 536 -16.34 23.39 18.31
C ALA A 536 -16.27 23.51 16.78
N PHE A 537 -15.06 23.68 16.27
CA PHE A 537 -14.78 23.90 14.86
C PHE A 537 -13.57 23.08 14.44
N LEU A 538 -13.72 22.35 13.33
CA LEU A 538 -12.66 21.67 12.61
C LEU A 538 -12.46 22.36 11.26
N ASP A 539 -11.24 22.84 11.00
CA ASP A 539 -10.75 23.21 9.68
C ASP A 539 -9.81 22.10 9.19
N THR A 540 -10.15 21.44 8.08
CA THR A 540 -9.35 20.33 7.55
C THR A 540 -9.19 20.42 6.04
N ARG A 541 -8.04 19.95 5.55
CA ARG A 541 -7.77 19.81 4.12
C ARG A 541 -7.41 18.38 3.76
N LEU A 542 -7.98 17.89 2.66
CA LEU A 542 -7.77 16.55 2.13
C LEU A 542 -7.18 16.64 0.72
N LYS A 543 -6.16 15.82 0.43
CA LYS A 543 -5.56 15.72 -0.92
C LYS A 543 -6.38 14.88 -1.91
N ALA A 544 -7.46 14.25 -1.45
CA ALA A 544 -8.33 13.39 -2.23
C ALA A 544 -9.78 13.48 -1.73
N LEU A 545 -10.71 13.08 -2.59
CA LEU A 545 -12.13 12.88 -2.31
C LEU A 545 -12.38 11.53 -1.63
N GLY A 546 -13.55 11.42 -0.99
CA GLY A 546 -14.06 10.22 -0.34
C GLY A 546 -14.81 10.54 0.96
N MET A 547 -15.09 9.51 1.74
CA MET A 547 -15.79 9.63 3.02
C MET A 547 -14.85 10.16 4.13
N LEU A 548 -15.01 11.41 4.55
CA LEU A 548 -14.30 11.99 5.70
C LEU A 548 -14.97 11.54 7.00
N GLY A 549 -14.21 10.86 7.88
CA GLY A 549 -14.67 10.52 9.22
C GLY A 549 -14.26 11.57 10.26
N VAL A 550 -15.17 11.90 11.18
CA VAL A 550 -14.87 12.73 12.37
C VAL A 550 -15.43 12.05 13.61
N TYR A 551 -14.56 11.60 14.52
CA TYR A 551 -14.97 11.09 15.82
C TYR A 551 -15.39 12.26 16.72
N ILE A 552 -16.55 12.16 17.36
CA ILE A 552 -17.08 13.11 18.34
C ILE A 552 -17.73 12.31 19.48
N SER A 553 -17.19 12.39 20.69
CA SER A 553 -17.55 11.51 21.82
C SER A 553 -18.99 11.67 22.35
N CYS A 554 -19.75 12.66 21.87
CA CYS A 554 -21.16 12.88 22.20
C CYS A 554 -22.10 12.82 20.98
N LEU A 555 -21.62 12.40 19.80
CA LEU A 555 -22.38 12.40 18.54
C LEU A 555 -23.73 11.68 18.64
N ALA A 556 -23.80 10.59 19.40
CA ALA A 556 -25.04 9.86 19.64
C ALA A 556 -26.20 10.78 20.07
N GLU A 557 -25.94 11.74 20.97
CA GLU A 557 -26.91 12.70 21.50
C GLU A 557 -27.17 13.92 20.59
N LEU A 558 -26.55 14.03 19.41
CA LEU A 558 -26.69 15.18 18.52
C LEU A 558 -27.53 14.84 17.28
N SER A 559 -28.54 15.66 16.96
CA SER A 559 -29.13 15.71 15.62
C SER A 559 -28.18 16.43 14.65
N ILE A 560 -27.98 15.88 13.45
CA ILE A 560 -27.14 16.46 12.40
C ILE A 560 -27.68 17.84 12.01
N GLU A 561 -28.95 17.89 11.60
CA GLU A 561 -29.68 19.09 11.16
C GLU A 561 -29.56 20.29 12.12
N ARG A 562 -29.63 20.03 13.44
CA ARG A 562 -29.68 21.08 14.47
C ARG A 562 -28.30 21.48 15.00
N HIS A 563 -27.36 20.53 15.09
CA HIS A 563 -26.11 20.73 15.83
C HIS A 563 -24.88 20.87 14.93
N PHE A 564 -24.99 20.55 13.64
CA PHE A 564 -23.89 20.60 12.69
C PHE A 564 -24.08 21.70 11.64
N MET A 565 -22.97 22.16 11.08
CA MET A 565 -22.90 22.85 9.79
C MET A 565 -21.62 22.38 9.14
N VAL A 566 -21.70 21.89 7.91
CA VAL A 566 -20.54 21.42 7.15
C VAL A 566 -20.47 22.20 5.85
N THR A 567 -19.30 22.74 5.54
CA THR A 567 -19.06 23.45 4.28
C THR A 567 -17.84 22.89 3.56
N ILE A 568 -17.89 22.84 2.23
CA ILE A 568 -16.74 22.62 1.36
C ILE A 568 -16.43 23.96 0.68
N GLN A 569 -15.17 24.39 0.73
CA GLN A 569 -14.72 25.69 0.18
C GLN A 569 -15.58 26.89 0.68
N GLY A 570 -16.16 26.79 1.89
CA GLY A 570 -17.05 27.79 2.47
C GLY A 570 -18.53 27.69 2.07
N GLN A 571 -18.90 26.83 1.12
CA GLN A 571 -20.29 26.60 0.70
C GLN A 571 -20.91 25.43 1.49
N PRO A 572 -22.12 25.57 2.06
CA PRO A 572 -22.82 24.45 2.72
C PRO A 572 -23.05 23.26 1.80
N ILE A 573 -22.82 22.05 2.29
CA ILE A 573 -22.97 20.82 1.50
C ILE A 573 -24.41 20.25 1.58
N PRO A 574 -24.83 19.40 0.62
CA PRO A 574 -26.16 18.79 0.64
C PRO A 574 -26.36 17.94 1.91
N PRO A 575 -27.45 18.11 2.70
CA PRO A 575 -27.59 17.44 4.00
C PRO A 575 -27.51 15.91 3.97
N HIS A 576 -27.87 15.26 2.85
CA HIS A 576 -27.78 13.81 2.70
C HIS A 576 -26.34 13.27 2.67
N THR A 577 -25.36 14.14 2.40
CA THR A 577 -23.91 13.79 2.39
C THR A 577 -23.29 13.80 3.78
N VAL A 578 -24.10 13.97 4.85
CA VAL A 578 -23.64 13.92 6.25
C VAL A 578 -24.47 12.91 7.02
N THR A 579 -23.81 11.87 7.53
CA THR A 579 -24.44 10.75 8.25
C THR A 579 -23.73 10.47 9.58
N LYS A 580 -24.32 9.58 10.39
CA LYS A 580 -23.58 8.89 11.45
C LYS A 580 -23.18 7.52 10.91
N SER A 581 -21.97 7.08 11.20
CA SER A 581 -21.47 5.79 10.72
C SER A 581 -22.34 4.64 11.21
N GLY A 582 -22.64 3.70 10.31
CA GLY A 582 -23.27 2.43 10.67
C GLY A 582 -22.36 1.53 11.52
N ALA A 583 -21.04 1.74 11.49
CA ALA A 583 -20.06 0.96 12.24
C ALA A 583 -19.81 1.50 13.66
N ASP A 584 -19.93 2.82 13.89
CA ASP A 584 -19.77 3.41 15.22
C ASP A 584 -20.56 4.72 15.40
N MET A 585 -21.44 4.74 16.42
CA MET A 585 -22.32 5.87 16.75
C MET A 585 -21.60 7.17 17.17
N HIS A 586 -20.29 7.15 17.36
CA HIS A 586 -19.45 8.31 17.66
C HIS A 586 -18.76 8.90 16.42
N VAL A 587 -18.86 8.25 15.25
CA VAL A 587 -18.24 8.73 14.01
C VAL A 587 -19.28 9.42 13.13
N LEU A 588 -19.03 10.70 12.84
CA LEU A 588 -19.72 11.44 11.80
C LEU A 588 -19.04 11.12 10.47
N GLU A 589 -19.82 10.76 9.46
CA GLU A 589 -19.35 10.50 8.11
C GLU A 589 -19.82 11.64 7.20
N ILE A 590 -18.88 12.20 6.43
CA ILE A 590 -19.10 13.30 5.50
C ILE A 590 -18.63 12.83 4.12
N ASP A 591 -19.55 12.63 3.19
CA ASP A 591 -19.22 12.24 1.82
C ASP A 591 -18.74 13.45 1.02
N VAL A 592 -17.43 13.71 1.11
CA VAL A 592 -16.77 14.79 0.38
C VAL A 592 -16.80 14.53 -1.13
N GLU A 593 -16.93 13.28 -1.57
CA GLU A 593 -16.94 12.93 -2.99
C GLU A 593 -18.32 13.20 -3.63
N THR A 594 -19.40 12.72 -3.02
CA THR A 594 -20.77 12.99 -3.49
C THR A 594 -21.09 14.48 -3.35
N ALA A 595 -20.77 15.11 -2.21
CA ALA A 595 -20.96 16.56 -2.05
C ALA A 595 -20.23 17.38 -3.12
N TRP A 596 -18.99 17.00 -3.46
CA TRP A 596 -18.22 17.67 -4.51
C TRP A 596 -18.86 17.54 -5.90
N LYS A 597 -19.39 16.36 -6.24
CA LYS A 597 -20.09 16.08 -7.50
C LYS A 597 -21.41 16.85 -7.59
N ASP A 598 -22.27 16.73 -6.58
CA ASP A 598 -23.60 17.36 -6.52
C ASP A 598 -23.56 18.88 -6.58
N MET A 599 -22.58 19.49 -5.89
CA MET A 599 -22.37 20.93 -5.90
C MET A 599 -21.67 21.44 -7.18
N GLY A 600 -21.29 20.54 -8.11
CA GLY A 600 -20.61 20.88 -9.35
C GLY A 600 -19.22 21.53 -9.16
N LEU A 601 -18.56 21.23 -8.03
CA LEU A 601 -17.32 21.90 -7.63
C LEU A 601 -16.14 21.55 -8.53
N LYS A 602 -15.18 22.46 -8.59
CA LYS A 602 -14.00 22.38 -9.46
C LYS A 602 -12.75 22.72 -8.67
N ALA A 603 -11.62 22.09 -9.04
CA ALA A 603 -10.35 22.39 -8.40
C ALA A 603 -9.97 23.87 -8.58
N GLY A 604 -9.71 24.54 -7.46
CA GLY A 604 -9.11 25.85 -7.45
C GLY A 604 -7.60 25.79 -7.68
N TRP A 605 -6.88 26.79 -7.18
CA TRP A 605 -5.42 26.84 -7.26
C TRP A 605 -4.74 25.67 -6.53
N SER A 606 -5.27 25.21 -5.39
CA SER A 606 -4.81 23.99 -4.72
C SER A 606 -5.37 22.72 -5.40
N ASN A 607 -4.74 21.58 -5.11
CA ASN A 607 -5.24 20.23 -5.44
C ASN A 607 -5.79 19.54 -4.18
N GLU A 608 -6.36 20.33 -3.27
CA GLU A 608 -6.92 19.91 -1.99
C GLU A 608 -8.38 20.36 -1.90
N VAL A 609 -9.20 19.62 -1.16
CA VAL A 609 -10.51 20.09 -0.68
C VAL A 609 -10.33 20.67 0.71
N GLU A 610 -10.89 21.86 0.96
CA GLU A 610 -11.07 22.41 2.29
C GLU A 610 -12.48 22.08 2.78
N ILE A 611 -12.57 21.41 3.94
CA ILE A 611 -13.82 21.04 4.60
C ILE A 611 -13.83 21.67 6.00
N LYS A 612 -14.96 22.28 6.36
CA LYS A 612 -15.15 23.00 7.62
C LYS A 612 -16.37 22.46 8.35
N VAL A 613 -16.15 21.92 9.55
CA VAL A 613 -17.19 21.28 10.37
C VAL A 613 -17.38 22.07 11.66
N TYR A 614 -18.56 22.65 11.83
CA TYR A 614 -18.99 23.35 13.04
C TYR A 614 -19.95 22.45 13.81
N PHE A 615 -19.69 22.16 15.09
CA PHE A 615 -20.54 21.28 15.90
C PHE A 615 -20.74 21.77 17.32
N SER A 616 -21.92 21.54 17.88
CA SER A 616 -22.24 21.90 19.27
C SER A 616 -21.67 20.89 20.26
N ILE A 617 -20.88 21.35 21.23
CA ILE A 617 -20.38 20.49 22.33
C ILE A 617 -21.39 20.34 23.47
N GLU A 618 -22.22 21.37 23.69
CA GLU A 618 -23.28 21.34 24.70
C GLU A 618 -24.46 20.48 24.25
N LYS A 619 -25.23 20.02 25.24
CA LYS A 619 -26.60 19.55 25.03
C LYS A 619 -27.44 20.80 24.81
N GLY A 620 -28.08 20.91 23.64
CA GLY A 620 -28.85 22.10 23.30
C GLY A 620 -30.02 22.30 24.27
N ASP A 621 -30.15 23.52 24.80
CA ASP A 621 -31.38 23.96 25.47
C ASP A 621 -32.55 23.86 24.49
N GLU A 622 -33.69 23.31 24.93
CA GLU A 622 -34.89 23.14 24.10
C GLU A 622 -35.72 24.43 23.96
N SER A 623 -35.10 25.59 24.19
CA SER A 623 -35.78 26.85 24.55
C SER A 623 -35.41 28.08 23.71
N PHE A 624 -35.17 27.88 22.40
CA PHE A 624 -35.34 28.96 21.41
C PHE A 624 -36.30 28.51 20.30
N GLN A 625 -37.54 29.02 20.41
CA GLN A 625 -38.56 29.05 19.35
C GLN A 625 -38.36 30.26 18.45
#